data_AF-A0A8S3HVW2-F1
#
_entry.id   AF-A0A8S3HVW2-F1
#
_cell.length_a   1.000
_cell.length_b   1.000
_cell.length_c   1.000
_cell.angle_alpha   90.00
_cell.angle_beta   90.00
_cell.angle_gamma   90.00
#
_symmetry.space_group_name_H-M   'P 1'
#
loop_
_entity.id
_entity.type
_entity.pdbx_description
1 polymer ?
#
loop_
_entity_poly.entity_id
_entity_poly.type
_entity_poly.pdbx_seq_one_letter_code
_entity_poly.pdbx_strand_id
1 'polypeptide(L)'
;IWGTTSLVVGWAGGRFGIFGLAPQVPTTSSKLAMNYASVVLAALSGVFFLFIKSTKAPRDVQSVNTIEDHSSINLDKVGNNDTENDEYIDTDFPFLNRLSDRIQQILGCGLAALAGVFYGLMFIPDQYIRDHRQDFKYRDQLPPNNGLYYINSQYSGILLSSLFYFVVYAALKRNKPRINPSIALPAMVSGVMWAVANIGFIVAITALKNAVAYPIVNVLPGVVTSLWSLFLFREIQGMKNYIYLGIGMLIRILAAVFSGLSA
;
A
#
# COMPACT_ATOMS: atom_id res chain seq x y z
N ILE A 1 -1.98 8.61 -2.06
CA ILE A 1 -3.09 8.87 -1.10
C ILE A 1 -2.97 7.94 0.09
N TRP A 2 -3.25 6.63 -0.06
CA TRP A 2 -3.14 5.63 1.02
C TRP A 2 -1.87 5.75 1.88
N GLY A 3 -0.68 5.67 1.27
CA GLY A 3 0.59 5.76 2.01
C GLY A 3 0.81 7.11 2.70
N THR A 4 0.35 8.22 2.10
CA THR A 4 0.43 9.55 2.72
C THR A 4 -0.48 9.65 3.93
N THR A 5 -1.71 9.15 3.82
CA THR A 5 -2.66 9.13 4.94
C THR A 5 -2.17 8.22 6.07
N SER A 6 -1.66 7.03 5.75
CA SER A 6 -1.06 6.11 6.72
C SER A 6 0.12 6.73 7.46
N LEU A 7 1.03 7.38 6.74
CA LEU A 7 2.15 8.12 7.33
C LEU A 7 1.66 9.17 8.32
N VAL A 8 0.75 10.07 7.89
CA VAL A 8 0.29 11.19 8.71
C VAL A 8 -0.46 10.67 9.95
N VAL A 9 -1.34 9.69 9.78
CA VAL A 9 -2.14 9.13 10.88
C VAL A 9 -1.26 8.38 11.88
N GLY A 10 -0.33 7.54 11.41
CA GLY A 10 0.57 6.80 12.30
C GLY A 10 1.57 7.71 13.03
N TRP A 11 2.11 8.71 12.32
CA TRP A 11 2.91 9.76 12.93
C TRP A 11 2.13 10.53 14.00
N ALA A 12 0.92 10.99 13.68
CA ALA A 12 0.07 11.74 14.61
C ALA A 12 -0.32 10.91 15.82
N GLY A 13 -0.60 9.61 15.61
CA GLY A 13 -0.89 8.64 16.66
C GLY A 13 0.19 8.61 17.73
N GLY A 14 1.45 8.41 17.32
CA GLY A 14 2.60 8.44 18.24
C GLY A 14 2.91 9.82 18.79
N ARG A 15 2.89 10.85 17.95
CA ARG A 15 3.29 12.21 18.33
C ARG A 15 2.38 12.84 19.37
N PHE A 16 1.07 12.66 19.22
CA PHE A 16 0.06 13.30 20.08
C PHE A 16 -0.53 12.36 21.12
N GLY A 17 -0.16 11.08 21.11
CA GLY A 17 -0.73 10.11 22.07
C GLY A 17 -2.19 9.77 21.79
N ILE A 18 -2.59 9.71 20.51
CA ILE A 18 -3.99 9.42 20.14
C ILE A 18 -4.36 8.04 20.70
N PHE A 19 -5.60 7.88 21.19
CA PHE A 19 -6.09 6.67 21.87
C PHE A 19 -5.36 6.34 23.19
N GLY A 20 -4.82 7.36 23.86
CA GLY A 20 -4.21 7.22 25.19
C GLY A 20 -2.76 6.77 25.15
N LEU A 21 -2.13 6.70 23.98
CA LEU A 21 -0.71 6.35 23.86
C LEU A 21 0.19 7.38 24.56
N ALA A 22 1.37 6.94 25.01
CA ALA A 22 2.37 7.85 25.57
C ALA A 22 2.90 8.78 24.47
N PRO A 23 2.77 10.13 24.60
CA PRO A 23 3.20 11.05 23.55
C PRO A 23 4.70 10.95 23.26
N GLN A 24 5.04 10.77 21.98
CA GLN A 24 6.42 10.60 21.52
C GLN A 24 6.98 11.95 21.05
N VAL A 25 7.42 12.78 22.00
CA VAL A 25 7.96 14.12 21.72
C VAL A 25 9.49 14.05 21.59
N PRO A 26 10.08 14.53 20.47
CA PRO A 26 11.52 14.68 20.34
C PRO A 26 12.11 15.57 21.45
N THR A 27 13.31 15.22 21.93
CA THR A 27 13.93 15.82 23.13
C THR A 27 14.40 17.26 22.96
N THR A 28 14.57 17.73 21.72
CA THR A 28 15.16 19.03 21.41
C THR A 28 14.36 19.73 20.32
N SER A 29 14.30 21.07 20.37
CA SER A 29 13.57 21.88 19.39
C SER A 29 14.03 21.67 17.94
N SER A 30 15.33 21.39 17.73
CA SER A 30 15.87 21.06 16.41
C SER A 30 15.31 19.73 15.89
N LYS A 31 15.37 18.66 16.70
CA LYS A 31 14.80 17.35 16.35
C LYS A 31 13.29 17.43 16.12
N LEU A 32 12.60 18.25 16.90
CA LEU A 32 11.18 18.52 16.71
C LEU A 32 10.91 19.14 15.33
N ALA A 33 11.64 20.20 14.97
CA ALA A 33 11.49 20.84 13.67
C ALA A 33 11.77 19.86 12.51
N MET A 34 12.81 19.03 12.62
CA MET A 34 13.16 18.02 11.62
C MET A 34 12.08 16.95 11.48
N ASN A 35 11.46 16.54 12.60
CA ASN A 35 10.38 15.57 12.58
C ASN A 35 9.15 16.09 11.82
N TYR A 36 8.69 17.31 12.12
CA TYR A 36 7.58 17.93 11.38
C TYR A 36 7.94 18.17 9.91
N ALA A 37 9.14 18.68 9.64
CA ALA A 37 9.62 18.89 8.29
C ALA A 37 9.61 17.57 7.48
N SER A 38 9.99 16.44 8.10
CA SER A 38 9.93 15.13 7.44
C SER A 38 8.52 14.76 6.98
N VAL A 39 7.52 14.95 7.84
CA VAL A 39 6.12 14.62 7.53
C VAL A 39 5.57 15.52 6.42
N VAL A 40 5.85 16.83 6.51
CA VAL A 40 5.44 17.81 5.50
C VAL A 40 6.08 17.49 4.15
N LEU A 41 7.40 17.26 4.12
CA LEU A 41 8.12 16.91 2.89
C LEU A 41 7.60 15.59 2.30
N ALA A 42 7.39 14.57 3.12
CA ALA A 42 6.85 13.29 2.67
C ALA A 42 5.45 13.44 2.08
N ALA A 43 4.57 14.26 2.68
CA ALA A 43 3.24 14.54 2.16
C ALA A 43 3.30 15.33 0.84
N LEU A 44 4.10 16.39 0.77
CA LEU A 44 4.29 17.21 -0.43
C LEU A 44 4.89 16.41 -1.59
N SER A 45 5.80 15.48 -1.31
CA SER A 45 6.37 14.61 -2.35
C SER A 45 5.29 13.85 -3.11
N GLY A 46 4.22 13.42 -2.42
CA GLY A 46 3.09 12.69 -3.01
C GLY A 46 2.36 13.49 -4.09
N VAL A 47 2.38 14.82 -4.01
CA VAL A 47 1.76 15.71 -5.00
C VAL A 47 2.48 15.63 -6.34
N PHE A 48 3.81 15.53 -6.35
CA PHE A 48 4.59 15.40 -7.59
C PHE A 48 4.26 14.11 -8.34
N PHE A 49 3.97 13.02 -7.62
CA PHE A 49 3.55 11.76 -8.24
C PHE A 49 2.16 11.83 -8.90
N LEU A 50 1.29 12.76 -8.49
CA LEU A 50 -0.02 12.95 -9.14
C LEU A 50 0.11 13.55 -10.55
N PHE A 51 1.20 14.25 -10.84
CA PHE A 51 1.44 14.87 -12.15
C PHE A 51 2.15 13.95 -13.14
N ILE A 52 2.59 12.76 -12.70
CA ILE A 52 3.23 11.77 -13.57
C ILE A 52 2.14 11.08 -14.39
N LYS A 53 2.18 11.28 -15.71
CA LYS A 53 1.29 10.55 -16.62
C LYS A 53 1.93 9.21 -16.96
N SER A 54 1.19 8.12 -16.72
CA SER A 54 1.57 6.81 -17.24
C SER A 54 1.39 6.81 -18.76
N THR A 55 2.44 6.48 -19.50
CA THR A 55 2.34 6.15 -20.91
C THR A 55 1.70 4.77 -21.02
N LYS A 56 0.63 4.64 -21.80
CA LYS A 56 0.08 3.31 -22.12
C LYS A 56 1.16 2.54 -22.86
N ALA A 57 1.61 1.41 -22.33
CA ALA A 57 2.53 0.54 -23.06
C ALA A 57 1.91 0.22 -24.44
N PRO A 58 2.69 0.22 -25.53
CA PRO A 58 2.27 -0.45 -26.76
C PRO A 58 1.92 -1.89 -26.37
N ARG A 59 0.71 -2.34 -26.69
CA ARG A 59 0.29 -3.73 -26.46
C ARG A 59 1.01 -4.63 -27.47
N ASP A 60 2.30 -4.85 -27.28
CA ASP A 60 2.99 -6.00 -27.87
C ASP A 60 3.03 -7.11 -26.81
N VAL A 61 1.84 -7.65 -26.50
CA VAL A 61 1.78 -9.02 -26.01
C VAL A 61 2.01 -9.87 -27.25
N GLN A 62 3.28 -10.20 -27.51
CA GLN A 62 3.61 -11.36 -28.32
C GLN A 62 2.89 -12.54 -27.67
N SER A 63 1.79 -12.95 -28.30
CA SER A 63 1.19 -14.26 -28.10
C SER A 63 2.32 -15.28 -28.18
N VAL A 64 2.63 -15.92 -27.06
CA VAL A 64 3.42 -17.14 -27.06
C VAL A 64 2.68 -18.10 -27.97
N ASN A 65 3.21 -18.27 -29.19
CA ASN A 65 2.73 -19.25 -30.15
C ASN A 65 2.89 -20.62 -29.49
N THR A 66 1.79 -21.20 -29.03
CA THR A 66 1.70 -22.62 -28.73
C THR A 66 1.97 -23.37 -30.03
N ILE A 67 3.07 -24.13 -30.04
CA ILE A 67 3.47 -24.99 -31.14
C ILE A 67 2.49 -26.16 -31.25
N GLU A 68 2.02 -26.36 -32.49
CA GLU A 68 1.46 -27.58 -33.11
C GLU A 68 0.09 -28.11 -32.63
N ASP A 69 -0.91 -28.00 -33.52
CA ASP A 69 -1.43 -29.20 -34.18
C ASP A 69 -1.99 -28.87 -35.58
N HIS A 70 -1.70 -29.75 -36.54
CA HIS A 70 -2.03 -29.63 -37.96
C HIS A 70 -3.43 -30.18 -38.26
N SER A 71 -4.33 -29.36 -38.82
CA SER A 71 -5.29 -29.84 -39.84
C SER A 71 -5.92 -28.69 -40.62
N SER A 72 -5.76 -28.79 -41.94
CA SER A 72 -6.26 -27.94 -43.02
C SER A 72 -7.76 -27.58 -42.96
N ILE A 73 -8.12 -26.36 -43.39
CA ILE A 73 -9.12 -26.06 -44.44
C ILE A 73 -8.98 -24.57 -44.81
N ASN A 74 -8.71 -24.28 -46.08
CA ASN A 74 -8.88 -22.96 -46.69
C ASN A 74 -10.36 -22.74 -47.01
N LEU A 75 -10.91 -21.57 -46.67
CA LEU A 75 -12.02 -20.98 -47.43
C LEU A 75 -11.91 -19.45 -47.45
N ASP A 76 -11.99 -18.93 -48.67
CA ASP A 76 -11.81 -17.54 -49.09
C ASP A 76 -12.89 -16.55 -48.59
N LYS A 77 -12.45 -15.29 -48.45
CA LYS A 77 -13.15 -14.00 -48.66
C LYS A 77 -14.38 -13.66 -47.79
N VAL A 78 -14.33 -12.50 -47.14
CA VAL A 78 -14.94 -11.21 -47.57
C VAL A 78 -14.89 -10.29 -46.35
N GLY A 79 -14.40 -9.06 -46.55
CA GLY A 79 -14.22 -8.09 -45.47
C GLY A 79 -15.54 -7.60 -44.87
N ASN A 80 -15.46 -7.19 -43.60
CA ASN A 80 -16.08 -5.95 -43.19
C ASN A 80 -15.32 -5.38 -42.00
N ASN A 81 -15.07 -4.07 -42.06
CA ASN A 81 -14.51 -3.28 -40.99
C ASN A 81 -15.55 -3.15 -39.88
N ASP A 82 -15.40 -3.92 -38.82
CA ASP A 82 -15.96 -3.55 -37.51
C ASP A 82 -14.82 -3.64 -36.50
N THR A 83 -14.24 -2.49 -36.22
CA THR A 83 -13.33 -2.28 -35.11
C THR A 83 -14.15 -2.46 -33.83
N GLU A 84 -14.32 -3.71 -33.40
CA GLU A 84 -14.72 -4.02 -32.03
C GLU A 84 -13.62 -3.48 -31.12
N ASN A 85 -13.84 -2.25 -30.65
CA ASN A 85 -13.28 -1.80 -29.40
C ASN A 85 -13.81 -2.77 -28.34
N ASP A 86 -13.05 -3.84 -28.09
CA ASP A 86 -13.17 -4.65 -26.88
C ASP A 86 -12.78 -3.74 -25.70
N GLU A 87 -13.73 -2.87 -25.35
CA GLU A 87 -13.81 -2.23 -24.07
C GLU A 87 -13.83 -3.38 -23.06
N TYR A 88 -12.75 -3.49 -22.29
CA TYR A 88 -12.70 -4.36 -21.13
C TYR A 88 -13.77 -3.84 -20.17
N ILE A 89 -15.01 -4.24 -20.40
CA ILE A 89 -16.11 -4.01 -19.49
C ILE A 89 -15.77 -4.86 -18.28
N ASP A 90 -15.29 -4.19 -17.24
CA ASP A 90 -15.11 -4.78 -15.92
C ASP A 90 -16.49 -5.26 -15.43
N THR A 91 -16.81 -6.52 -15.75
CA THR A 91 -18.09 -7.15 -15.46
C THR A 91 -18.20 -7.57 -13.99
N ASP A 92 -17.15 -7.37 -13.20
CA ASP A 92 -17.12 -7.81 -11.81
C ASP A 92 -17.91 -6.89 -10.88
N PHE A 93 -18.09 -5.61 -11.26
CA PHE A 93 -18.87 -4.65 -10.49
C PHE A 93 -19.82 -3.79 -11.35
N PRO A 94 -20.94 -4.36 -11.84
CA PRO A 94 -21.89 -3.66 -12.70
C PRO A 94 -22.55 -2.44 -12.06
N PHE A 95 -22.46 -2.27 -10.74
CA PHE A 95 -22.93 -1.05 -10.05
C PHE A 95 -21.94 0.11 -10.16
N LEU A 96 -20.63 -0.16 -10.20
CA LEU A 96 -19.59 0.86 -10.33
C LEU A 96 -19.67 1.51 -11.72
N ASN A 97 -19.90 0.70 -12.75
CA ASN A 97 -20.07 1.16 -14.14
C ASN A 97 -21.31 2.04 -14.35
N ARG A 98 -22.24 2.11 -13.38
CA ARG A 98 -23.41 3.01 -13.43
C ARG A 98 -23.11 4.40 -12.87
N LEU A 99 -21.98 4.58 -12.19
CA LEU A 99 -21.56 5.85 -11.60
C LEU A 99 -20.71 6.63 -12.61
N SER A 100 -20.79 7.96 -12.58
CA SER A 100 -19.94 8.81 -13.42
C SER A 100 -18.46 8.72 -13.02
N ASP A 101 -17.56 8.95 -13.97
CA ASP A 101 -16.10 8.87 -13.77
C ASP A 101 -15.61 9.69 -12.57
N ARG A 102 -16.19 10.89 -12.37
CA ARG A 102 -15.85 11.74 -11.22
C ARG A 102 -16.23 11.10 -9.88
N ILE A 103 -17.39 10.45 -9.81
CA ILE A 103 -17.84 9.77 -8.60
C ILE A 103 -16.95 8.55 -8.31
N GLN A 104 -16.61 7.76 -9.34
CA GLN A 104 -15.70 6.63 -9.17
C GLN A 104 -14.32 7.08 -8.67
N GLN A 105 -13.78 8.17 -9.20
CA GLN A 105 -12.51 8.74 -8.73
C GLN A 105 -12.60 9.23 -7.27
N ILE A 106 -13.67 9.93 -6.89
CA ILE A 106 -13.87 10.39 -5.51
C ILE A 106 -13.98 9.19 -4.55
N LEU A 107 -14.75 8.16 -4.92
CA LEU A 107 -14.89 6.95 -4.13
C LEU A 107 -13.57 6.21 -3.97
N GLY A 108 -12.80 6.04 -5.06
CA GLY A 108 -11.48 5.41 -5.02
C GLY A 108 -10.48 6.18 -4.15
N CYS A 109 -10.43 7.51 -4.28
CA CYS A 109 -9.61 8.37 -3.43
C CYS A 109 -10.04 8.30 -1.96
N GLY A 110 -11.34 8.30 -1.68
CA GLY A 110 -11.91 8.18 -0.34
C GLY A 110 -11.58 6.84 0.31
N LEU A 111 -11.78 5.73 -0.41
CA LEU A 111 -11.41 4.39 0.05
C LEU A 111 -9.91 4.26 0.29
N ALA A 112 -9.07 4.83 -0.57
CA ALA A 112 -7.62 4.84 -0.39
C ALA A 112 -7.21 5.63 0.88
N ALA A 113 -7.84 6.78 1.14
CA ALA A 113 -7.60 7.55 2.34
C ALA A 113 -8.08 6.78 3.60
N LEU A 114 -9.28 6.20 3.56
CA LEU A 114 -9.83 5.40 4.66
C LEU A 114 -8.95 4.19 4.99
N ALA A 115 -8.50 3.45 3.97
CA ALA A 115 -7.52 2.38 4.14
C ALA A 115 -6.23 2.91 4.76
N GLY A 116 -5.78 4.12 4.36
CA GLY A 116 -4.62 4.77 4.93
C GLY A 116 -4.78 5.06 6.42
N VAL A 117 -5.96 5.51 6.85
CA VAL A 117 -6.27 5.70 8.28
C VAL A 117 -6.09 4.38 9.03
N PHE A 118 -6.72 3.29 8.58
CA PHE A 118 -6.61 1.99 9.25
C PHE A 118 -5.17 1.46 9.30
N TYR A 119 -4.40 1.61 8.22
CA TYR A 119 -2.98 1.25 8.21
C TYR A 119 -2.14 2.12 9.15
N GLY A 120 -2.45 3.41 9.26
CA GLY A 120 -1.82 4.30 10.23
C GLY A 120 -2.11 3.91 11.68
N LEU A 121 -3.31 3.39 11.95
CA LEU A 121 -3.74 3.00 13.30
C LEU A 121 -3.39 1.55 13.67
N MET A 122 -2.88 0.73 12.74
CA MET A 122 -2.86 -0.73 12.94
C MET A 122 -1.95 -1.19 14.09
N PHE A 123 -0.92 -0.42 14.44
CA PHE A 123 -0.01 -0.73 15.56
C PHE A 123 -0.41 -0.09 16.89
N ILE A 124 -1.48 0.72 16.92
CA ILE A 124 -1.94 1.37 18.15
C ILE A 124 -2.33 0.36 19.24
N PRO A 125 -3.05 -0.76 18.96
CA PRO A 125 -3.40 -1.71 20.02
C PRO A 125 -2.18 -2.35 20.70
N ASP A 126 -1.17 -2.76 19.91
CA ASP A 126 0.11 -3.26 20.42
C ASP A 126 0.82 -2.19 21.26
N GLN A 127 0.94 -0.98 20.72
CA GLN A 127 1.56 0.14 21.41
C GLN A 127 0.85 0.47 22.73
N TYR A 128 -0.47 0.42 22.76
CA TYR A 128 -1.27 0.75 23.95
C TYR A 128 -0.99 -0.20 25.11
N ILE A 129 -0.92 -1.51 24.82
CA ILE A 129 -0.57 -2.53 25.83
C ILE A 129 0.87 -2.32 26.31
N ARG A 130 1.79 -1.94 25.40
CA ARG A 130 3.19 -1.65 25.73
C ARG A 130 3.38 -0.38 26.56
N ASP A 131 2.55 0.64 26.37
CA ASP A 131 2.58 1.87 27.16
C ASP A 131 1.90 1.68 28.54
N HIS A 132 0.87 0.82 28.63
CA HIS A 132 0.11 0.54 29.87
C HIS A 132 0.39 -0.84 30.46
N ARG A 133 1.63 -1.32 30.38
CA ARG A 133 1.98 -2.70 30.77
C ARG A 133 1.61 -3.06 32.21
N GLN A 134 1.58 -2.08 33.11
CA GLN A 134 1.20 -2.29 34.51
C GLN A 134 -0.26 -2.69 34.65
N ASP A 135 -1.13 -2.16 33.78
CA ASP A 135 -2.58 -2.42 33.81
C ASP A 135 -2.91 -3.80 33.24
N PHE A 136 -2.04 -4.34 32.39
CA PHE A 136 -2.18 -5.65 31.74
C PHE A 136 -1.33 -6.75 32.39
N LYS A 137 -0.93 -6.57 33.66
CA LYS A 137 -0.16 -7.57 34.41
C LYS A 137 -0.98 -8.85 34.58
N TYR A 138 -0.42 -9.99 34.19
CA TYR A 138 -1.04 -11.30 34.37
C TYR A 138 -0.10 -12.23 35.12
N ARG A 139 -0.58 -12.84 36.22
CA ARG A 139 0.23 -13.70 37.12
C ARG A 139 1.58 -13.07 37.49
N ASP A 140 1.54 -11.82 37.92
CA ASP A 140 2.71 -11.00 38.28
C ASP A 140 3.75 -10.77 37.18
N GLN A 141 3.48 -11.20 35.95
CA GLN A 141 4.32 -10.95 34.79
C GLN A 141 3.78 -9.78 33.99
N LEU A 142 4.68 -8.88 33.60
CA LEU A 142 4.34 -7.78 32.71
C LEU A 142 4.32 -8.30 31.26
N PRO A 143 3.40 -7.81 30.41
CA PRO A 143 3.40 -8.12 28.99
C PRO A 143 4.77 -7.84 28.35
N PRO A 144 5.18 -8.51 27.27
CA PRO A 144 6.44 -8.21 26.60
C PRO A 144 6.49 -6.76 26.12
N ASN A 145 7.65 -6.11 26.25
CA ASN A 145 7.87 -4.75 25.72
C ASN A 145 8.23 -4.75 24.23
N ASN A 146 8.65 -5.90 23.69
CA ASN A 146 8.99 -6.01 22.27
C ASN A 146 7.71 -6.25 21.46
N GLY A 147 7.44 -5.40 20.46
CA GLY A 147 6.26 -5.49 19.61
C GLY A 147 6.16 -6.80 18.81
N LEU A 148 7.29 -7.50 18.61
CA LEU A 148 7.31 -8.78 17.89
C LEU A 148 6.46 -9.87 18.55
N TYR A 149 6.26 -9.84 19.87
CA TYR A 149 5.42 -10.83 20.55
C TYR A 149 3.94 -10.70 20.20
N TYR A 150 3.50 -9.54 19.72
CA TYR A 150 2.11 -9.27 19.35
C TYR A 150 1.82 -9.60 17.88
N ILE A 151 2.86 -9.89 17.09
CA ILE A 151 2.72 -10.13 15.64
C ILE A 151 1.86 -11.35 15.32
N ASN A 152 1.96 -12.40 16.13
CA ASN A 152 1.18 -13.62 15.94
C ASN A 152 -0.33 -13.35 16.09
N SER A 153 -0.71 -12.51 17.06
CA SER A 153 -2.10 -12.08 17.24
C SER A 153 -2.58 -11.26 16.06
N GLN A 154 -1.73 -10.35 15.56
CA GLN A 154 -2.05 -9.53 14.40
C GLN A 154 -2.28 -10.38 13.13
N TYR A 155 -1.37 -11.30 12.83
CA TYR A 155 -1.49 -12.18 11.66
C TYR A 155 -2.67 -13.15 11.77
N SER A 156 -2.94 -13.66 12.98
CA SER A 156 -4.13 -14.47 13.23
C SER A 156 -5.41 -13.67 12.96
N GLY A 157 -5.47 -12.42 13.41
CA GLY A 157 -6.59 -11.51 13.14
C GLY A 157 -6.79 -11.23 11.64
N ILE A 158 -5.70 -11.02 10.90
CA ILE A 158 -5.75 -10.83 9.44
C ILE A 158 -6.26 -12.09 8.73
N LEU A 159 -5.75 -13.26 9.11
CA LEU A 159 -6.20 -14.53 8.55
C LEU A 159 -7.69 -14.78 8.81
N LEU A 160 -8.14 -14.59 10.05
CA LEU A 160 -9.55 -14.75 10.44
C LEU A 160 -10.46 -13.77 9.68
N SER A 161 -10.03 -12.51 9.57
CA SER A 161 -10.79 -11.48 8.84
C SER A 161 -10.87 -11.79 7.35
N SER A 162 -9.77 -12.29 6.77
CA SER A 162 -9.70 -12.67 5.35
C SER A 162 -10.58 -13.90 5.07
N LEU A 163 -10.57 -14.88 5.99
CA LEU A 163 -11.44 -16.04 5.92
C LEU A 163 -12.90 -15.64 6.04
N PHE A 164 -13.24 -14.77 6.99
CA PHE A 164 -14.59 -14.24 7.15
C PHE A 164 -15.07 -13.54 5.87
N TYR A 165 -14.26 -12.63 5.32
CA TYR A 165 -14.55 -11.96 4.06
C TYR A 165 -14.79 -12.96 2.91
N PHE A 166 -13.93 -13.98 2.79
CA PHE A 166 -14.08 -15.02 1.77
C PHE A 166 -15.36 -15.84 1.94
N VAL A 167 -15.70 -16.23 3.17
CA VAL A 167 -16.94 -16.97 3.47
C VAL A 167 -18.17 -16.14 3.12
N VAL A 168 -18.20 -14.86 3.49
CA VAL A 168 -19.29 -13.94 3.13
C VAL A 168 -19.40 -13.82 1.61
N TYR A 169 -18.29 -13.61 0.91
CA TYR A 169 -18.26 -13.53 -0.55
C TYR A 169 -18.77 -14.82 -1.21
N ALA A 170 -18.31 -15.98 -0.75
CA ALA A 170 -18.74 -17.28 -1.25
C ALA A 170 -20.24 -17.50 -1.00
N ALA A 171 -20.76 -17.11 0.17
CA ALA A 171 -22.18 -17.21 0.51
C ALA A 171 -23.04 -16.31 -0.41
N LEU A 172 -22.64 -15.06 -0.62
CA LEU A 172 -23.31 -14.13 -1.54
C LEU A 172 -23.30 -14.62 -2.99
N LYS A 173 -22.22 -15.29 -3.41
CA LYS A 173 -22.09 -15.94 -4.73
C LYS A 173 -22.68 -17.36 -4.77
N ARG A 174 -23.42 -17.80 -3.75
CA ARG A 174 -24.06 -19.12 -3.66
C ARG A 174 -23.08 -20.27 -3.93
N ASN A 175 -21.92 -20.20 -3.29
CA ASN A 175 -20.81 -21.16 -3.40
C ASN A 175 -20.24 -21.31 -4.83
N LYS A 176 -20.39 -20.28 -5.68
CA LYS A 176 -19.72 -20.18 -6.98
C LYS A 176 -18.83 -18.92 -7.05
N PRO A 177 -17.83 -18.78 -6.16
CA PRO A 177 -16.89 -17.66 -6.22
C PRO A 177 -16.03 -17.78 -7.49
N ARG A 178 -15.85 -16.67 -8.21
CA ARG A 178 -14.88 -16.59 -9.30
C ARG A 178 -13.52 -16.26 -8.69
N ILE A 179 -12.54 -17.13 -8.88
CA ILE A 179 -11.15 -16.94 -8.44
C ILE A 179 -10.27 -17.26 -9.64
N ASN A 180 -9.43 -16.31 -10.05
CA ASN A 180 -8.49 -16.54 -11.12
C ASN A 180 -7.29 -17.36 -10.55
N PRO A 181 -7.05 -18.60 -11.03
CA PRO A 181 -5.98 -19.43 -10.49
C PRO A 181 -4.58 -18.87 -10.78
N SER A 182 -4.42 -18.11 -11.87
CA SER A 182 -3.12 -17.56 -12.30
C SER A 182 -2.57 -16.50 -11.34
N ILE A 183 -3.41 -15.87 -10.52
CA ILE A 183 -2.99 -14.86 -9.54
C ILE A 183 -2.79 -15.44 -8.13
N ALA A 184 -3.21 -16.69 -7.88
CA ALA A 184 -3.20 -17.27 -6.54
C ALA A 184 -1.79 -17.39 -5.97
N LEU A 185 -0.86 -18.01 -6.71
CA LEU A 185 0.52 -18.17 -6.28
C LEU A 185 1.27 -16.83 -6.17
N PRO A 186 1.20 -15.91 -7.16
CA PRO A 186 1.79 -14.57 -7.02
C PRO A 186 1.26 -13.80 -5.80
N ALA A 187 -0.03 -13.92 -5.49
CA ALA A 187 -0.63 -13.28 -4.32
C ALA A 187 -0.07 -13.86 -3.00
N MET A 188 0.15 -15.17 -2.93
CA MET A 188 0.77 -15.80 -1.76
C MET A 188 2.20 -15.32 -1.54
N VAL A 189 3.02 -15.24 -2.60
CA VAL A 189 4.40 -14.73 -2.53
C VAL A 189 4.41 -13.27 -2.08
N SER A 190 3.52 -12.44 -2.63
CA SER A 190 3.34 -11.05 -2.21
C SER A 190 2.95 -10.93 -0.73
N GLY A 191 2.07 -11.80 -0.25
CA GLY A 191 1.67 -11.88 1.16
C GLY A 191 2.84 -12.21 2.10
N VAL A 192 3.71 -13.15 1.71
CA VAL A 192 4.94 -13.47 2.47
C VAL A 192 5.88 -12.27 2.50
N MET A 193 6.10 -11.61 1.36
CA MET A 193 6.92 -10.41 1.28
C MET A 193 6.38 -9.29 2.17
N TRP A 194 5.06 -9.08 2.17
CA TRP A 194 4.38 -8.13 3.05
C TRP A 194 4.57 -8.50 4.53
N ALA A 195 4.47 -9.78 4.90
CA ALA A 195 4.68 -10.22 6.28
C ALA A 195 6.12 -9.97 6.77
N VAL A 196 7.12 -10.22 5.92
CA VAL A 196 8.53 -9.91 6.23
C VAL A 196 8.73 -8.41 6.41
N ALA A 197 8.14 -7.59 5.53
CA ALA A 197 8.19 -6.13 5.64
C ALA A 197 7.55 -5.63 6.94
N ASN A 198 6.44 -6.21 7.38
CA ASN A 198 5.76 -5.84 8.63
C ASN A 198 6.56 -6.19 9.88
N ILE A 199 7.26 -7.32 9.90
CA ILE A 199 8.22 -7.65 10.96
C ILE A 199 9.27 -6.54 11.06
N GLY A 200 9.86 -6.15 9.93
CA GLY A 200 10.82 -5.05 9.86
C GLY A 200 10.25 -3.72 10.34
N PHE A 201 8.99 -3.43 10.03
CA PHE A 201 8.31 -2.22 10.47
C PHE A 201 8.12 -2.21 12.00
N ILE A 202 7.69 -3.32 12.60
CA ILE A 202 7.57 -3.43 14.06
C ILE A 202 8.92 -3.19 14.73
N VAL A 203 10.00 -3.81 14.21
CA VAL A 203 11.36 -3.58 14.72
C VAL A 203 11.72 -2.09 14.64
N ALA A 204 11.47 -1.43 13.52
CA ALA A 204 11.72 0.00 13.35
C ALA A 204 10.93 0.86 14.36
N ILE A 205 9.65 0.54 14.59
CA ILE A 205 8.82 1.23 15.60
C ILE A 205 9.39 1.01 17.01
N THR A 206 9.82 -0.20 17.36
CA THR A 206 10.39 -0.46 18.69
C THR A 206 11.72 0.27 18.91
N ALA A 207 12.51 0.49 17.86
CA ALA A 207 13.80 1.17 17.94
C ALA A 207 13.70 2.70 17.87
N LEU A 208 12.86 3.25 16.99
CA LEU A 208 12.82 4.68 16.64
C LEU A 208 11.54 5.39 17.12
N LYS A 209 10.54 4.63 17.60
CA LYS A 209 9.18 5.10 17.90
C LYS A 209 8.38 5.48 16.65
N ASN A 210 7.05 5.52 16.75
CA ASN A 210 6.13 5.78 15.63
C ASN A 210 6.39 7.12 14.93
N ALA A 211 6.68 8.17 15.70
CA ALA A 211 6.90 9.51 15.16
C ALA A 211 8.08 9.59 14.16
N VAL A 212 9.02 8.64 14.21
CA VAL A 212 10.17 8.57 13.30
C VAL A 212 10.07 7.39 12.33
N ALA A 213 9.53 6.25 12.76
CA ALA A 213 9.44 5.06 11.92
C ALA A 213 8.45 5.23 10.75
N TYR A 214 7.28 5.86 10.96
CA TYR A 214 6.24 5.97 9.94
C TYR A 214 6.67 6.76 8.69
N PRO A 215 7.33 7.94 8.83
CA PRO A 215 7.86 8.64 7.66
C PRO A 215 8.92 7.84 6.90
N ILE A 216 9.82 7.15 7.58
CA ILE A 216 10.87 6.34 6.92
C ILE A 216 10.21 5.18 6.13
N VAL A 217 9.34 4.41 6.78
CA VAL A 217 8.77 3.18 6.19
C VAL A 217 7.78 3.47 5.06
N ASN A 218 7.09 4.61 5.05
CA ASN A 218 6.19 4.97 3.94
C ASN A 218 6.93 5.61 2.74
N VAL A 219 8.12 6.15 2.95
CA VAL A 219 8.92 6.77 1.88
C VAL A 219 9.58 5.71 1.00
N LEU A 220 10.24 4.72 1.61
CA LEU A 220 11.09 3.75 0.91
C LEU A 220 10.33 2.91 -0.15
N PRO A 221 9.18 2.29 0.17
CA PRO A 221 8.41 1.52 -0.80
C PRO A 221 8.02 2.38 -2.00
N GLY A 222 7.63 3.64 -1.77
CA GLY A 222 7.27 4.56 -2.84
C GLY A 222 8.43 4.87 -3.80
N VAL A 223 9.67 4.89 -3.32
CA VAL A 223 10.87 5.03 -4.18
C VAL A 223 11.10 3.74 -4.97
N VAL A 224 11.07 2.59 -4.31
CA VAL A 224 11.29 1.28 -4.95
C VAL A 224 10.24 1.00 -6.03
N THR A 225 8.96 1.21 -5.73
CA THR A 225 7.87 1.02 -6.71
C THR A 225 8.05 1.93 -7.92
N SER A 226 8.49 3.17 -7.69
CA SER A 226 8.71 4.14 -8.75
C SER A 226 9.90 3.77 -9.65
N LEU A 227 10.97 3.23 -9.07
CA LEU A 227 12.11 2.69 -9.84
C LEU A 227 11.69 1.44 -10.63
N TRP A 228 10.86 0.58 -10.04
CA TRP A 228 10.32 -0.59 -10.71
C TRP A 228 9.44 -0.23 -11.91
N SER A 229 8.54 0.75 -11.76
CA SER A 229 7.73 1.30 -12.87
C SER A 229 8.59 1.96 -13.96
N LEU A 230 9.71 2.58 -13.59
CA LEU A 230 10.63 3.21 -14.55
C LEU A 230 11.44 2.17 -15.34
N PHE A 231 12.09 1.23 -14.66
CA PHE A 231 13.05 0.32 -15.29
C PHE A 231 12.43 -0.95 -15.85
N LEU A 232 11.51 -1.59 -15.11
CA LEU A 232 10.93 -2.86 -15.53
C LEU A 232 9.77 -2.63 -16.49
N PHE A 233 8.76 -1.88 -16.06
CA PHE A 233 7.53 -1.70 -16.86
C PHE A 233 7.65 -0.61 -17.92
N ARG A 234 8.64 0.29 -17.79
CA ARG A 234 8.87 1.42 -18.69
C ARG A 234 7.61 2.26 -18.92
N GLU A 235 6.76 2.34 -17.89
CA GLU A 235 5.44 3.02 -17.90
C GLU A 235 5.57 4.53 -17.85
N ILE A 236 6.64 5.02 -17.23
CA ILE A 236 6.94 6.44 -17.10
C ILE A 236 7.89 6.79 -18.23
N GLN A 237 7.41 7.48 -19.26
CA GLN A 237 8.26 7.95 -20.37
C GLN A 237 8.14 9.46 -20.57
N GLY A 238 9.22 10.09 -21.02
CA GLY A 238 9.29 11.50 -21.38
C GLY A 238 10.00 12.38 -20.33
N MET A 239 10.73 13.39 -20.82
CA MET A 239 11.60 14.24 -19.99
C MET A 239 10.86 14.94 -18.86
N LYS A 240 9.65 15.45 -19.09
CA LYS A 240 8.84 16.11 -18.05
C LYS A 240 8.47 15.14 -16.93
N ASN A 241 8.06 13.92 -17.28
CA ASN A 241 7.72 12.87 -16.32
C ASN A 241 8.95 12.44 -15.50
N TYR A 242 10.12 12.31 -16.14
CA TYR A 242 11.38 12.02 -15.44
C TYR A 242 11.78 13.13 -14.46
N ILE A 243 11.58 14.39 -14.82
CA ILE A 243 11.84 15.53 -13.91
C ILE A 243 10.90 15.48 -12.71
N TYR A 244 9.59 15.29 -12.90
CA TYR A 244 8.63 15.18 -11.79
C TYR A 244 8.94 13.99 -10.88
N LEU A 245 9.29 12.85 -11.47
CA LEU A 245 9.72 11.65 -10.75
C LEU A 245 10.98 11.90 -9.93
N GLY A 246 12.01 12.50 -10.54
CA GLY A 246 13.28 12.81 -9.88
C GLY A 246 13.10 13.78 -8.71
N ILE A 247 12.37 14.88 -8.92
CA ILE A 247 12.06 15.84 -7.85
C ILE A 247 11.28 15.17 -6.72
N GLY A 248 10.23 14.39 -7.07
CA GLY A 248 9.44 13.65 -6.09
C GLY A 248 10.27 12.67 -5.26
N MET A 249 11.19 11.93 -5.90
CA MET A 249 12.12 11.01 -5.23
C MET A 249 13.11 11.75 -4.32
N LEU A 250 13.68 12.87 -4.77
CA LEU A 250 14.62 13.66 -3.98
C LEU A 250 13.95 14.21 -2.71
N ILE A 251 12.76 14.79 -2.84
CA ILE A 251 11.98 15.28 -1.69
C ILE A 251 11.67 14.12 -0.73
N ARG A 252 11.33 12.93 -1.26
CA ARG A 252 11.11 11.73 -0.46
C ARG A 252 12.35 11.31 0.33
N ILE A 253 13.50 11.21 -0.31
CA ILE A 253 14.75 10.84 0.34
C ILE A 253 15.11 11.86 1.43
N LEU A 254 14.99 13.16 1.14
CA LEU A 254 15.19 14.22 2.13
C LEU A 254 14.26 14.08 3.34
N ALA A 255 12.98 13.74 3.11
CA ALA A 255 12.04 13.47 4.18
C ALA A 255 12.49 12.31 5.07
N ALA A 256 12.95 11.20 4.49
CA ALA A 256 13.48 10.07 5.26
C ALA A 256 14.73 10.44 6.08
N VAL A 257 15.65 11.22 5.50
CA VAL A 257 16.84 11.71 6.20
C VAL A 257 16.46 12.59 7.39
N PHE A 258 15.55 13.54 7.20
CA PHE A 258 15.07 14.42 8.27
C PHE A 258 14.37 13.63 9.37
N SER A 259 13.62 12.60 9.01
CA SER A 259 12.98 11.72 9.97
C SER A 259 14.03 10.96 10.79
N GLY A 260 15.01 10.32 10.15
CA GLY A 260 16.07 9.58 10.84
C GLY A 260 16.90 10.46 11.79
N LEU A 261 17.21 11.69 11.39
CA LEU A 261 17.91 12.66 12.24
C LEU A 261 17.05 13.23 13.40
N SER A 262 15.73 13.01 13.35
CA SER A 262 14.81 13.43 14.41
C SER A 262 14.62 12.41 15.54
N ALA A 263 15.18 11.20 15.42
CA ALA A 263 15.26 10.20 16.49
C ALA A 263 16.08 10.72 17.68
#